data_AF-A0A4Z2GI67-F1
#
_entry.id   AF-A0A4Z2GI67-F1
#
_cell.length_a   1.000
_cell.length_b   1.000
_cell.length_c   1.000
_cell.angle_alpha   90.00
_cell.angle_beta   90.00
_cell.angle_gamma   90.00
#
_symmetry.space_group_name_H-M   'P 1'
#
loop_
_entity.id
_entity.type
_entity.pdbx_description
1 polymer ?
#
loop_
_entity_poly.entity_id
_entity_poly.type
_entity_poly.pdbx_seq_one_letter_code
_entity_poly.pdbx_strand_id
1 'polypeptide(L)'
;MQVTIQNLMPDTKYRFRVVAHNGNGQGESSAALKVATQAEVQVSGPAPNLQAVSTSPTSVSLSWDKPLTGNGEMLTYKLYYTDKSYGDEQVRRRRRSGIQPLGY
;
A
#
# COMPACT_ATOMS: atom_id res chain seq x y z
N MET A 1 23.35 18.12 5.32
CA MET A 1 22.08 18.88 5.22
C MET A 1 21.17 18.15 4.25
N GLN A 2 19.89 17.95 4.58
CA GLN A 2 18.91 17.28 3.71
C GLN A 2 17.59 18.04 3.75
N VAL A 3 16.83 18.01 2.65
CA VAL A 3 15.51 18.63 2.54
C VAL A 3 14.54 17.65 1.89
N THR A 4 13.32 17.59 2.40
CA THR A 4 12.23 16.76 1.86
C THR A 4 11.22 17.67 1.19
N ILE A 5 10.95 17.45 -0.10
CA ILE A 5 9.94 18.21 -0.86
C ILE A 5 8.66 17.38 -0.87
N GLN A 6 7.58 17.96 -0.35
CA GLN A 6 6.24 17.34 -0.27
C GLN A 6 5.32 17.88 -1.37
N ASN A 7 4.14 17.27 -1.53
CA ASN A 7 3.08 17.68 -2.46
C ASN A 7 3.49 17.67 -3.95
N LEU A 8 4.37 16.73 -4.33
CA LEU A 8 4.66 16.44 -5.74
C LEU A 8 3.61 15.50 -6.32
N MET A 9 3.32 15.62 -7.61
CA MET A 9 2.42 14.69 -8.30
C MET A 9 3.04 13.30 -8.35
N PRO A 10 2.25 12.23 -8.18
CA PRO A 10 2.73 10.85 -8.35
C PRO A 10 3.13 10.55 -9.79
N ASP A 11 4.00 9.56 -9.97
CA ASP A 11 4.52 9.10 -11.28
C ASP A 11 4.99 10.23 -12.22
N THR A 12 5.56 11.29 -11.65
CA THR A 12 5.91 12.51 -12.37
C THR A 12 7.40 12.78 -12.30
N LYS A 13 8.01 13.07 -13.45
CA LYS A 13 9.44 13.36 -13.57
C LYS A 13 9.73 14.82 -13.18
N TYR A 14 10.49 15.01 -12.12
CA TYR A 14 10.95 16.31 -11.64
C TYR A 14 12.45 16.52 -11.90
N ARG A 15 12.84 17.80 -11.96
CA ARG A 15 14.25 18.25 -12.07
C ARG A 15 14.58 19.14 -10.88
N PHE A 16 15.53 18.70 -10.07
CA PHE A 16 15.99 19.45 -8.90
C PHE A 16 17.39 20.02 -9.13
N ARG A 17 17.60 21.27 -8.71
CA ARG A 17 18.90 21.93 -8.67
C ARG A 17 19.04 22.70 -7.37
N VAL A 18 20.24 22.73 -6.81
CA VAL A 18 20.55 23.47 -5.59
C VAL A 18 21.48 24.61 -5.97
N VAL A 19 21.20 25.81 -5.46
CA VAL A 19 22.08 26.96 -5.65
C VAL A 19 22.39 27.56 -4.30
N ALA A 20 23.67 27.75 -4.00
CA ALA A 20 24.09 28.43 -2.78
C ALA A 20 23.90 29.93 -2.94
N HIS A 21 23.50 30.63 -1.89
CA HIS A 21 23.40 32.09 -1.88
C HIS A 21 24.16 32.63 -0.67
N ASN A 22 25.02 33.64 -0.87
CA ASN A 22 25.73 34.33 0.19
C ASN A 22 25.50 35.86 0.08
N GLY A 23 26.11 36.65 0.98
CA GLY A 23 25.94 38.11 0.99
C GLY A 23 26.46 38.84 -0.26
N ASN A 24 27.23 38.16 -1.12
CA ASN A 24 27.72 38.67 -2.39
C ASN A 24 26.86 38.22 -3.58
N GLY A 25 25.82 37.40 -3.35
CA GLY A 25 24.85 36.96 -4.35
C GLY A 25 24.70 35.45 -4.49
N GLN A 26 24.11 35.03 -5.61
CA GLN A 26 23.87 33.64 -5.95
C GLN A 26 25.15 32.99 -6.50
N GLY A 27 25.57 31.88 -5.90
CA GLY A 27 26.68 31.05 -6.37
C GLY A 27 26.29 30.15 -7.55
N GLU A 28 27.19 29.25 -7.92
CA GLU A 28 26.96 28.33 -9.05
C GLU A 28 25.85 27.30 -8.74
N SER A 29 25.05 26.96 -9.74
CA SER A 29 24.01 25.94 -9.63
C SER A 29 24.61 24.54 -9.69
N SER A 30 24.10 23.63 -8.86
CA SER A 30 24.41 22.21 -9.00
C SER A 30 23.91 21.65 -10.33
N ALA A 31 24.44 20.49 -10.71
CA ALA A 31 23.88 19.67 -11.78
C ALA A 31 22.39 19.36 -11.50
N ALA A 32 21.57 19.39 -12.55
CA ALA A 32 20.15 19.11 -12.44
C ALA A 32 19.90 17.60 -12.29
N LEU A 33 19.39 17.17 -11.13
CA LEU A 33 19.02 15.79 -10.88
C LEU A 33 17.60 15.53 -11.38
N LYS A 34 17.44 14.51 -12.23
CA LYS A 34 16.14 14.05 -12.73
C LYS A 34 15.67 12.87 -11.87
N VAL A 35 14.54 13.01 -11.20
CA VAL A 35 13.94 11.96 -10.38
C VAL A 35 12.45 11.89 -10.66
N ALA A 36 11.92 10.68 -10.82
CA ALA A 36 10.48 10.45 -10.86
C ALA A 36 9.97 10.19 -9.45
N THR A 37 8.84 10.79 -9.08
CA THR A 37 8.10 10.40 -7.87
C THR A 37 7.57 8.98 -8.03
N GLN A 38 7.37 8.29 -6.91
CA GLN A 38 6.71 6.99 -6.94
C GLN A 38 5.28 7.12 -7.45
N ALA A 39 4.79 6.08 -8.10
CA ALA A 39 3.38 5.98 -8.47
C ALA A 39 2.51 6.00 -7.20
N GLU A 40 1.35 6.64 -7.30
CA GLU A 40 0.39 6.63 -6.21
C GLU A 40 -0.09 5.20 -5.99
N VAL A 41 0.16 4.67 -4.79
CA VAL A 41 -0.39 3.39 -4.38
C VAL A 41 -1.87 3.63 -4.10
N GLN A 42 -2.70 3.44 -5.13
CA GLN A 42 -4.14 3.31 -4.91
C GLN A 42 -4.36 2.09 -4.03
N VAL A 43 -4.85 2.33 -2.81
CA VAL A 43 -5.31 1.24 -1.94
C VAL A 43 -6.47 0.58 -2.66
N SER A 44 -6.32 -0.71 -2.99
CA SER A 44 -7.40 -1.46 -3.60
C SER A 44 -8.66 -1.35 -2.74
N GLY A 45 -9.78 -0.94 -3.34
CA GLY A 45 -11.07 -0.90 -2.65
C GLY A 45 -11.46 -2.26 -2.05
N PRO A 46 -12.52 -2.30 -1.22
CA PRO A 46 -12.99 -3.55 -0.64
C PRO A 46 -13.26 -4.57 -1.76
N ALA A 47 -12.94 -5.86 -1.50
CA ALA A 47 -13.17 -6.91 -2.46
C ALA A 47 -14.68 -7.00 -2.78
N PRO A 48 -15.10 -6.75 -4.04
CA PRO A 48 -16.51 -6.82 -4.40
C PRO A 48 -17.07 -8.24 -4.23
N ASN A 49 -18.39 -8.34 -4.02
CA ASN A 49 -19.13 -9.60 -4.01
C ASN A 49 -18.59 -10.70 -3.08
N LEU A 50 -18.21 -10.32 -1.85
CA LEU A 50 -17.82 -11.29 -0.83
C LEU A 50 -19.00 -12.24 -0.50
N GLN A 51 -18.83 -13.52 -0.80
CA GLN A 51 -19.76 -14.60 -0.47
C GLN A 51 -19.07 -15.61 0.45
N ALA A 52 -19.86 -16.18 1.35
CA ALA A 52 -19.41 -17.20 2.29
C ALA A 52 -20.36 -18.41 2.23
N VAL A 53 -19.81 -19.60 2.04
CA VAL A 53 -20.56 -20.86 2.00
C VAL A 53 -19.93 -21.82 3.00
N SER A 54 -20.70 -22.28 3.98
CA SER A 54 -20.24 -23.32 4.92
C SER A 54 -20.10 -24.65 4.18
N THR A 55 -18.87 -25.14 4.02
CA THR A 55 -18.57 -26.40 3.33
C THR A 55 -18.52 -27.59 4.27
N SER A 56 -18.31 -27.37 5.57
CA SER A 56 -18.39 -28.38 6.62
C SER A 56 -18.66 -27.74 7.98
N PRO A 57 -18.89 -28.52 9.05
CA PRO A 57 -19.03 -27.99 10.42
C PRO A 57 -17.80 -27.19 10.91
N THR A 58 -16.66 -27.31 10.23
CA THR A 58 -15.39 -26.67 10.60
C THR A 58 -14.77 -25.86 9.46
N SER A 59 -15.46 -25.69 8.33
CA SER A 59 -14.91 -24.98 7.16
C SER A 59 -15.95 -24.08 6.49
N VAL A 60 -15.48 -22.91 6.09
CA VAL A 60 -16.23 -21.93 5.32
C VAL A 60 -15.41 -21.59 4.08
N SER A 61 -16.00 -21.76 2.91
CA SER A 61 -15.46 -21.28 1.65
C SER A 61 -15.85 -19.83 1.44
N LEU A 62 -14.88 -18.99 1.10
CA LEU A 62 -15.07 -17.57 0.83
C LEU A 62 -14.68 -17.27 -0.61
N SER A 63 -15.56 -16.58 -1.34
CA SER A 63 -15.32 -16.12 -2.71
C SER A 63 -15.55 -14.62 -2.81
N TRP A 64 -14.73 -13.91 -3.57
CA TRP A 64 -14.87 -12.49 -3.83
C TRP A 64 -14.27 -12.14 -5.19
N ASP A 65 -14.74 -11.05 -5.78
CA ASP A 65 -14.24 -10.54 -7.05
C ASP A 65 -12.99 -9.69 -6.83
N LYS A 66 -12.15 -9.60 -7.88
CA LYS A 66 -10.94 -8.76 -7.87
C LYS A 66 -11.36 -7.28 -7.90
N PRO A 67 -10.92 -6.43 -6.95
CA PRO A 67 -11.21 -5.01 -7.01
C PRO A 67 -10.72 -4.38 -8.33
N LEU A 68 -11.56 -3.54 -8.95
CA LEU A 68 -11.22 -2.86 -10.21
C LEU A 68 -10.33 -1.62 -10.00
N THR A 69 -10.23 -1.15 -8.76
CA THR A 69 -9.44 0.02 -8.36
C THR A 69 -8.10 -0.44 -7.78
N GLY A 70 -7.00 0.06 -8.32
CA GLY A 70 -5.65 -0.30 -7.93
C GLY A 70 -4.74 -0.30 -9.15
N ASN A 71 -3.95 0.76 -9.33
CA ASN A 71 -2.99 0.93 -10.43
C ASN A 71 -1.76 0.00 -10.32
N GLY A 72 -1.90 -1.16 -9.69
CA GLY A 72 -0.81 -2.11 -9.44
C GLY A 72 -1.31 -3.54 -9.43
N GLU A 73 -0.44 -4.47 -9.83
CA GLU A 73 -0.67 -5.90 -9.66
C GLU A 73 -1.02 -6.18 -8.19
N MET A 74 -2.21 -6.75 -7.94
CA MET A 74 -2.61 -7.07 -6.57
C MET A 74 -1.69 -8.15 -6.00
N LEU A 75 -0.87 -7.77 -5.04
CA LEU A 75 0.16 -8.63 -4.47
C LEU A 75 -0.40 -9.63 -3.45
N THR A 76 -1.42 -9.27 -2.66
CA THR A 76 -1.96 -10.14 -1.58
C THR A 76 -3.37 -9.71 -1.12
N TYR A 77 -4.17 -10.68 -0.65
CA TYR A 77 -5.42 -10.43 0.10
C TYR A 77 -5.21 -10.71 1.59
N LYS A 78 -5.81 -9.89 2.46
CA LYS A 78 -5.82 -10.11 3.93
C LYS A 78 -7.25 -10.35 4.39
N LEU A 79 -7.53 -11.55 4.88
CA LEU A 79 -8.82 -11.91 5.47
C LEU A 79 -8.78 -11.75 6.99
N TYR A 80 -9.83 -11.14 7.54
CA TYR A 80 -10.03 -11.03 8.98
C TYR A 80 -11.31 -11.81 9.34
N TYR A 81 -11.22 -12.74 10.29
CA TYR A 81 -12.37 -13.44 10.84
C TYR A 81 -12.30 -13.42 12.36
N THR A 82 -13.47 -13.33 13.00
CA THR A 82 -13.62 -13.37 14.46
C THR A 82 -14.61 -14.45 14.80
N ASP A 83 -14.26 -15.34 15.71
CA ASP A 83 -15.20 -16.30 16.28
C ASP A 83 -16.09 -15.60 17.30
N LYS A 84 -17.42 -15.77 17.19
CA LYS A 84 -18.37 -15.16 18.12
C LYS A 84 -18.38 -15.84 19.50
N SER A 85 -17.59 -16.89 19.71
CA SER A 85 -17.44 -17.54 21.02
C SER A 85 -16.48 -16.82 21.97
N TYR A 86 -16.07 -15.60 21.62
CA TYR A 86 -15.46 -14.63 22.54
C TYR A 86 -16.34 -13.38 22.66
N GLY A 87 -17.51 -13.59 23.26
CA GLY A 87 -18.13 -12.55 24.07
C GLY A 87 -17.29 -12.39 25.32
N ASP A 88 -16.61 -11.25 25.41
CA ASP A 88 -15.95 -10.69 26.58
C ASP A 88 -14.82 -11.50 27.26
N GLU A 89 -13.71 -10.77 27.43
CA GLU A 89 -12.53 -11.13 28.20
C GLU A 89 -11.54 -12.16 27.63
N GLN A 90 -10.35 -11.60 27.33
CA GLN A 90 -9.07 -12.27 27.22
C GLN A 90 -8.91 -13.22 26.02
N VAL A 91 -8.04 -12.86 25.07
CA VAL A 91 -6.85 -13.69 24.75
C VAL A 91 -6.03 -13.03 23.65
N ARG A 92 -4.89 -12.50 24.09
CA ARG A 92 -3.60 -12.41 23.42
C ARG A 92 -3.58 -12.73 21.92
N ARG A 93 -3.38 -11.66 21.13
CA ARG A 93 -2.39 -11.56 20.04
C ARG A 93 -1.88 -12.91 19.53
N ARG A 94 -2.62 -13.57 18.63
CA ARG A 94 -2.02 -14.52 17.69
C ARG A 94 -2.27 -14.01 16.28
N ARG A 95 -1.34 -13.17 15.82
CA ARG A 95 -1.21 -12.84 14.40
C ARG A 95 -0.62 -14.06 13.71
N ARG A 96 -1.38 -14.77 12.89
CA ARG A 96 -0.83 -15.65 11.86
C ARG A 96 -0.99 -14.96 10.50
N SER A 97 0.13 -14.59 9.89
CA SER A 97 0.18 -14.11 8.52
C SER A 97 0.70 -15.22 7.61
N GLY A 98 0.10 -15.35 6.43
CA GLY A 98 0.71 -16.05 5.29
C GLY A 98 -0.23 -17.05 4.62
N ILE A 99 -0.90 -16.61 3.56
CA ILE A 99 -1.38 -17.52 2.51
C ILE A 99 -0.80 -16.96 1.20
N GLN A 100 0.04 -17.77 0.55
CA GLN A 100 0.66 -17.47 -0.74
C GLN A 100 -0.26 -17.99 -1.86
N PRO A 101 -0.50 -17.26 -2.95
CA PRO A 101 -1.31 -17.78 -4.04
C PRO A 101 -0.57 -18.93 -4.74
N LEU A 102 -1.28 -20.05 -4.94
CA LEU A 102 -0.84 -21.10 -5.87
C LEU A 102 -0.90 -20.54 -7.29
N GLY A 103 0.23 -20.61 -7.99
CA GLY A 103 0.39 -20.10 -9.34
C GLY A 103 -0.46 -20.85 -10.37
N TYR A 104 -0.65 -20.16 -11.49
CA TYR A 104 -0.79 -20.75 -12.82
C TYR A 104 0.10 -19.95 -13.76
#